data_AF-A0A3D5EK52-F1
#
_entry.id   AF-A0A3D5EK52-F1
#
_cell.length_a   1.000
_cell.length_b   1.000
_cell.length_c   1.000
_cell.angle_alpha   90.00
_cell.angle_beta   90.00
_cell.angle_gamma   90.00
#
_symmetry.space_group_name_H-M   'P 1'
#
loop_
_entity.id
_entity.type
_entity.pdbx_description
1 polymer ?
#
loop_
_entity_poly.entity_id
_entity_poly.type
_entity_poly.pdbx_seq_one_letter_code
_entity_poly.pdbx_strand_id
1 'polypeptide(L)'
;MKEVFTAINDRIKTPYYGYALLAFFALNWRAIFVLFVSKGNAIERLAAFDSNTSSIKLIVLPLIIGLFISLINPWLKVLFSWIEKKPRQLYSDSISDEEHSKLKYQIKLKLERDALQSAEEEALINKAKRDVDIENIQDEKVKEKLKSDIKEKRKDYELDSRELLNSLTEAELNILETIIQRESGTVTDDYKTFKIAEETFGKGNSRDELYARAQSALDLLITKGLMDQSSDTFPVEFKLNGKGWDLIDTIRADHKNQKDYLEHDF
;
A
#
# COMPACT_ATOMS: atom_id res chain seq x y z
N MET A 1 50.59 11.44 3.37
CA MET A 1 49.56 12.43 3.79
C MET A 1 48.23 11.75 4.15
N LYS A 2 47.62 10.93 3.27
CA LYS A 2 46.34 10.25 3.57
C LYS A 2 46.33 9.46 4.88
N GLU A 3 47.40 8.71 5.18
CA GLU A 3 47.49 7.91 6.41
C GLU A 3 47.48 8.75 7.70
N VAL A 4 48.09 9.94 7.67
CA VAL A 4 48.10 10.86 8.81
C VAL A 4 46.69 11.43 9.04
N PHE A 5 45.98 11.80 7.96
CA PHE A 5 44.60 12.24 8.06
C PHE A 5 43.67 11.14 8.57
N THR A 6 43.86 9.89 8.12
CA THR A 6 43.10 8.74 8.62
C THR A 6 43.36 8.51 10.11
N ALA A 7 44.62 8.51 10.54
CA ALA A 7 44.98 8.32 11.95
C ALA A 7 44.41 9.43 12.87
N ILE A 8 44.37 10.68 12.39
CA ILE A 8 43.75 11.80 13.12
C ILE A 8 42.23 11.61 13.18
N ASN A 9 41.59 11.25 12.06
CA ASN A 9 40.16 11.03 11.98
C ASN A 9 39.70 9.92 12.93
N ASP A 10 40.43 8.81 13.00
CA ASP A 10 40.10 7.69 13.88
C ASP A 10 40.24 8.06 15.37
N ARG A 11 41.22 8.90 15.70
CA ARG A 11 41.38 9.44 17.07
C ARG A 11 40.30 10.43 17.44
N ILE A 12 39.89 11.33 16.54
CA ILE A 12 38.80 12.29 16.79
C ILE A 12 37.46 11.55 16.97
N LYS A 13 37.25 10.45 16.24
CA LYS A 13 36.07 9.58 16.39
C LYS A 13 36.07 8.78 17.69
N THR A 14 37.22 8.67 18.36
CA THR A 14 37.29 8.03 19.67
C THR A 14 36.61 8.94 20.71
N PRO A 15 35.63 8.45 21.49
CA PRO A 15 34.81 9.27 22.38
C PRO A 15 35.61 10.23 23.26
N TYR A 16 36.64 9.73 23.96
CA TYR A 16 37.45 10.55 24.86
C TYR A 16 38.13 11.74 24.16
N TYR A 17 38.88 11.47 23.08
CA TYR A 17 39.65 12.49 22.37
C TYR A 17 38.74 13.46 21.62
N GLY A 18 37.64 12.97 21.04
CA GLY A 18 36.64 13.81 20.39
C GLY A 18 35.98 14.77 21.38
N TYR A 19 35.51 14.28 22.54
CA TYR A 19 34.89 15.13 23.55
C TYR A 19 35.88 16.11 24.19
N ALA A 20 37.13 15.71 24.43
CA ALA A 20 38.17 16.60 24.94
C ALA A 20 38.48 17.73 23.96
N LEU A 21 38.56 17.42 22.65
CA LEU A 21 38.79 18.43 21.61
C LEU A 21 37.60 19.39 21.49
N LEU A 22 36.36 18.90 21.53
CA LEU A 22 35.18 19.75 21.55
C LEU A 22 35.12 20.64 22.80
N ALA A 23 35.44 20.08 23.98
CA ALA A 23 35.52 20.85 25.22
C ALA A 23 36.60 21.93 25.16
N PHE A 24 37.75 21.67 24.51
CA PHE A 24 38.80 22.65 24.31
C PHE A 24 38.29 23.88 23.56
N PHE A 25 37.64 23.67 22.41
CA PHE A 25 37.07 24.77 21.63
C PHE A 25 35.93 25.46 22.38
N ALA A 26 35.03 24.69 23.02
CA ALA A 26 33.89 25.24 23.75
C ALA A 26 34.29 26.08 24.97
N LEU A 27 35.37 25.74 25.67
CA LEU A 27 35.83 26.50 26.84
C LEU A 27 36.72 27.68 26.47
N ASN A 28 37.52 27.54 25.42
CA ASN A 28 38.49 28.56 25.00
C ASN A 28 37.99 29.41 23.82
N TRP A 29 36.72 29.30 23.43
CA TRP A 29 36.16 29.98 22.25
C TRP A 29 36.41 31.50 22.25
N ARG A 30 36.33 32.15 23.42
CA ARG A 30 36.59 33.60 23.55
C ARG A 30 38.04 33.95 23.25
N ALA A 31 38.99 33.18 23.75
CA ALA A 31 40.41 33.41 23.51
C ALA A 31 40.77 33.13 22.04
N ILE A 32 40.21 32.06 21.47
CA ILE A 32 40.33 31.75 20.05
C ILE A 32 39.73 32.88 19.20
N PHE A 33 38.55 33.39 19.58
CA PHE A 33 37.92 34.52 18.90
C PHE A 33 38.78 35.79 18.96
N VAL A 34 39.35 36.11 20.13
CA VAL A 34 40.27 37.24 20.30
C VAL A 34 41.50 37.10 19.40
N LEU A 35 42.07 35.90 19.24
CA LEU A 35 43.20 35.69 18.31
C LEU A 35 42.87 36.07 16.86
N PHE A 36 41.65 35.78 16.39
CA PHE A 36 41.27 36.05 15.01
C PHE A 36 40.74 37.48 14.78
N VAL A 37 40.09 38.07 15.79
CA VAL A 37 39.31 39.31 15.63
C VAL A 37 40.02 40.54 16.18
N SER A 38 40.96 40.38 17.13
CA SER A 38 41.66 41.53 17.72
C SER A 38 42.49 42.30 16.68
N LYS A 39 42.43 43.63 16.78
CA LYS A 39 43.25 44.55 15.97
C LYS A 39 44.57 44.77 16.71
N GLY A 40 45.68 44.43 16.08
CA GLY A 40 47.01 44.50 16.67
C GLY A 40 48.02 43.65 15.89
N ASN A 41 49.30 43.83 16.17
CA ASN A 41 50.35 42.98 15.62
C ASN A 41 50.31 41.57 16.24
N ALA A 42 51.02 40.59 15.67
CA ALA A 42 50.96 39.20 16.13
C ALA A 42 51.30 39.02 17.62
N ILE A 43 52.19 39.85 18.16
CA ILE A 43 52.62 39.79 19.56
C ILE A 43 51.50 40.26 20.50
N GLU A 44 50.84 41.37 20.16
CA GLU A 44 49.69 41.90 20.92
C GLU A 44 48.53 40.89 20.96
N ARG A 45 48.29 40.16 19.87
CA ARG A 45 47.26 39.12 19.81
C ARG A 45 47.57 37.93 20.72
N LEU A 46 48.83 37.48 20.74
CA LEU A 46 49.27 36.39 21.63
C LEU A 46 49.21 36.82 23.11
N ALA A 47 49.62 38.04 23.43
CA ALA A 47 49.49 38.58 24.79
C ALA A 47 48.02 38.68 25.24
N ALA A 48 47.12 39.06 24.32
CA ALA A 48 45.68 39.06 24.58
C ALA A 48 45.12 37.64 24.77
N PHE A 49 45.66 36.64 24.07
CA PHE A 49 45.30 35.23 24.26
C PHE A 49 45.78 34.68 25.61
N ASP A 50 47.04 34.94 25.96
CA ASP A 50 47.66 34.48 27.21
C ASP A 50 46.99 35.09 28.44
N SER A 51 46.55 36.35 28.35
CA SER A 51 45.79 36.99 29.45
C SER A 51 44.39 36.40 29.66
N ASN A 52 43.81 35.76 28.64
CA ASN A 52 42.48 35.14 28.70
C ASN A 52 42.53 33.62 28.93
N THR A 53 43.71 33.02 28.85
CA THR A 53 43.91 31.57 28.96
C THR A 53 44.84 31.21 30.10
N SER A 54 44.87 29.92 30.44
CA SER A 54 45.76 29.35 31.44
C SER A 54 45.94 27.87 31.09
N SER A 55 47.06 27.25 31.49
CA SER A 55 47.33 25.83 31.25
C SER A 55 46.18 24.92 31.75
N ILE A 56 45.48 25.35 32.81
CA ILE A 56 44.31 24.64 33.33
C ILE A 56 43.13 24.67 32.34
N LYS A 57 42.82 25.84 31.77
CA LYS A 57 41.70 26.01 30.81
C LYS A 57 42.02 25.40 29.44
N LEU A 58 43.29 25.43 29.05
CA LEU A 58 43.74 24.93 27.76
C LEU A 58 43.91 23.41 27.73
N ILE A 59 44.33 22.79 28.83
CA ILE A 59 44.72 21.37 28.80
C ILE A 59 43.92 20.57 29.83
N VAL A 60 44.01 20.93 31.11
CA VAL A 60 43.48 20.11 32.21
C VAL A 60 41.96 20.00 32.14
N LEU A 61 41.27 21.12 32.00
CA LEU A 61 39.80 21.19 32.04
C LEU A 61 39.15 20.48 30.83
N PRO A 62 39.60 20.68 29.57
CA PRO A 62 39.10 19.91 28.43
C PRO A 62 39.29 18.40 28.58
N LEU A 63 40.41 17.93 29.13
CA LEU A 63 40.67 16.50 29.33
C LEU A 63 39.75 15.91 30.41
N ILE A 64 39.51 16.63 31.51
CA ILE A 64 38.60 16.20 32.58
C ILE A 64 37.15 16.13 32.06
N ILE A 65 36.71 17.14 31.32
CA ILE A 65 35.36 17.15 30.72
C ILE A 65 35.22 16.04 29.68
N GLY A 66 36.23 15.84 28.83
CA GLY A 66 36.24 14.74 27.87
C GLY A 66 36.13 13.37 28.55
N LEU A 67 36.83 13.17 29.67
CA LEU A 67 36.72 11.96 30.48
C LEU A 67 35.31 11.79 31.04
N PHE A 68 34.77 12.84 31.66
CA PHE A 68 33.46 12.82 32.30
C PHE A 68 32.33 12.53 31.30
N ILE A 69 32.35 13.20 30.13
CA ILE A 69 31.38 12.96 29.06
C ILE A 69 31.54 11.55 28.51
N SER A 70 32.78 11.06 28.33
CA SER A 70 33.01 9.69 27.85
C SER A 70 32.45 8.63 28.81
N LEU A 71 32.53 8.86 30.12
CA LEU A 71 31.97 7.99 31.16
C LEU A 71 30.43 8.04 31.19
N ILE A 72 29.83 9.21 30.94
CA ILE A 72 28.38 9.41 30.95
C ILE A 72 27.71 8.95 29.65
N ASN A 73 28.42 9.02 28.52
CA ASN A 73 27.89 8.65 27.20
C ASN A 73 27.18 7.29 27.15
N PRO A 74 27.72 6.18 27.68
CA PRO A 74 26.99 4.91 27.69
C PRO A 74 25.67 4.99 28.48
N TRP A 75 25.63 5.73 29.57
CA TRP A 75 24.41 5.94 30.37
C TRP A 75 23.38 6.78 29.63
N LEU A 76 23.80 7.80 28.88
CA LEU A 76 22.91 8.56 28.00
C LEU A 76 22.30 7.66 26.93
N LYS A 77 23.09 6.77 26.31
CA LYS A 77 22.57 5.80 25.34
C LYS A 77 21.54 4.86 25.97
N VAL A 78 21.77 4.40 27.20
CA VAL A 78 20.78 3.59 27.92
C VAL A 78 19.50 4.38 28.20
N LEU A 79 19.62 5.64 28.64
CA LEU A 79 18.48 6.52 28.88
C LEU A 79 17.65 6.75 27.62
N PHE A 80 18.30 7.11 26.50
CA PHE A 80 17.62 7.29 25.21
C PHE A 80 17.00 6.00 24.70
N SER A 81 17.69 4.86 24.85
CA SER A 81 17.14 3.55 24.48
C SER A 81 15.87 3.23 25.28
N TRP A 82 15.84 3.56 26.57
CA TRP A 82 14.68 3.37 27.43
C TRP A 82 13.51 4.29 27.05
N ILE A 83 13.79 5.56 26.77
CA ILE A 83 12.80 6.53 26.27
C ILE A 83 12.21 6.06 24.94
N GLU A 84 13.07 5.61 24.02
CA GLU A 84 12.67 5.12 22.69
C GLU A 84 11.99 3.74 22.73
N LYS A 85 12.10 2.99 23.82
CA LYS A 85 11.48 1.65 23.93
C LYS A 85 9.96 1.72 23.80
N LYS A 86 9.31 2.66 24.49
CA LYS A 86 7.85 2.83 24.43
C LYS A 86 7.33 3.17 23.02
N PRO A 87 7.84 4.20 22.32
CA PRO A 87 7.36 4.50 20.97
C PRO A 87 7.73 3.40 19.97
N ARG A 88 8.89 2.72 20.11
CA ARG A 88 9.20 1.55 19.26
C ARG A 88 8.24 0.40 19.46
N GLN A 89 7.82 0.13 20.70
CA GLN A 89 6.82 -0.90 20.98
C GLN A 89 5.48 -0.55 20.32
N LEU A 90 4.97 0.67 20.53
CA LEU A 90 3.74 1.12 19.88
C LEU A 90 3.80 1.05 18.33
N TYR A 91 4.94 1.43 17.76
CA TYR A 91 5.15 1.36 16.32
C TYR A 91 5.25 -0.09 15.81
N SER A 92 5.97 -0.95 16.51
CA SER A 92 6.07 -2.37 16.19
C SER A 92 4.72 -3.09 16.29
N ASP A 93 3.95 -2.78 17.33
CA ASP A 93 2.61 -3.35 17.53
C ASP A 93 1.69 -2.89 16.39
N SER A 94 1.75 -1.62 15.99
CA SER A 94 0.97 -1.13 14.84
C SER A 94 1.35 -1.76 13.49
N ILE A 95 2.63 -2.05 13.27
CA ILE A 95 3.08 -2.77 12.06
C ILE A 95 2.62 -4.22 12.10
N SER A 96 2.78 -4.89 13.24
CA SER A 96 2.37 -6.29 13.40
C SER A 96 0.86 -6.45 13.22
N ASP A 97 0.06 -5.49 13.71
CA ASP A 97 -1.38 -5.46 13.52
C ASP A 97 -1.77 -5.23 12.05
N GLU A 98 -1.04 -4.38 11.34
CA GLU A 98 -1.24 -4.16 9.90
C GLU A 98 -0.90 -5.43 9.08
N GLU A 99 0.21 -6.10 9.39
CA GLU A 99 0.58 -7.37 8.75
C GLU A 99 -0.42 -8.49 9.06
N HIS A 100 -0.89 -8.59 10.31
CA HIS A 100 -1.92 -9.54 10.69
C HIS A 100 -3.26 -9.27 10.02
N SER A 101 -3.66 -8.01 9.87
CA SER A 101 -4.90 -7.65 9.18
C SER A 101 -4.81 -7.98 7.68
N LYS A 102 -3.68 -7.68 7.03
CA LYS A 102 -3.40 -8.09 5.64
C LYS A 102 -3.45 -9.60 5.47
N LEU A 103 -2.81 -10.35 6.37
CA LEU A 103 -2.82 -11.81 6.31
C LEU A 103 -4.23 -12.39 6.48
N LYS A 104 -5.02 -11.87 7.45
CA LYS A 104 -6.42 -12.27 7.62
C LYS A 104 -7.24 -11.99 6.37
N TYR A 105 -7.03 -10.85 5.74
CA TYR A 105 -7.70 -10.49 4.49
C TYR A 105 -7.33 -11.44 3.35
N GLN A 106 -6.05 -11.76 3.17
CA GLN A 106 -5.61 -12.73 2.16
C GLN A 106 -6.19 -14.13 2.39
N ILE A 107 -6.28 -14.57 3.64
CA ILE A 107 -6.92 -15.85 3.99
C ILE A 107 -8.42 -15.81 3.63
N LYS A 108 -9.12 -14.71 3.96
CA LYS A 108 -10.53 -14.53 3.60
C LYS A 108 -10.73 -14.59 2.09
N LEU A 109 -9.93 -13.85 1.31
CA LEU A 109 -9.98 -13.89 -0.15
C LEU A 109 -9.74 -15.28 -0.73
N LYS A 110 -8.80 -16.04 -0.15
CA LYS A 110 -8.55 -17.41 -0.59
C LYS A 110 -9.75 -18.32 -0.31
N LEU A 111 -10.36 -18.22 0.86
CA LEU A 111 -11.57 -18.98 1.19
C LEU A 111 -12.74 -18.63 0.27
N GLU A 112 -12.92 -17.35 -0.08
CA GLU A 112 -13.94 -16.92 -1.02
C GLU A 112 -13.69 -17.46 -2.44
N ARG A 113 -12.42 -17.47 -2.89
CA ARG A 113 -12.03 -18.07 -4.18
C ARG A 113 -12.30 -19.57 -4.20
N ASP A 114 -11.89 -20.29 -3.16
CA ASP A 114 -12.12 -21.74 -3.06
C ASP A 114 -13.63 -22.06 -3.05
N ALA A 115 -14.44 -21.23 -2.39
CA ALA A 115 -15.90 -21.37 -2.36
C ALA A 115 -16.55 -21.10 -3.73
N LEU A 116 -16.12 -20.05 -4.44
CA LEU A 116 -16.59 -19.75 -5.79
C LEU A 116 -16.22 -20.86 -6.77
N GLN A 117 -14.97 -21.33 -6.73
CA GLN A 117 -14.53 -22.43 -7.57
C GLN A 117 -15.33 -23.72 -7.28
N SER A 118 -15.58 -24.02 -5.99
CA SER A 118 -16.40 -25.18 -5.62
C SER A 118 -17.83 -25.06 -6.15
N ALA A 119 -18.42 -23.86 -6.10
CA ALA A 119 -19.76 -23.60 -6.63
C ALA A 119 -19.80 -23.71 -8.17
N GLU A 120 -18.76 -23.25 -8.86
CA GLU A 120 -18.62 -23.39 -10.32
C GLU A 120 -18.48 -24.86 -10.72
N GLU A 121 -17.60 -25.61 -10.05
CA GLU A 121 -17.44 -27.05 -10.26
C GLU A 121 -18.76 -27.80 -10.02
N GLU A 122 -19.49 -27.47 -8.94
CA GLU A 122 -20.80 -28.06 -8.65
C GLU A 122 -21.85 -27.69 -9.71
N ALA A 123 -21.85 -26.45 -10.21
CA ALA A 123 -22.73 -26.01 -11.29
C ALA A 123 -22.45 -26.76 -12.60
N LEU A 124 -21.18 -26.98 -12.95
CA LEU A 124 -20.76 -27.78 -14.11
C LEU A 124 -21.16 -29.25 -13.97
N ILE A 125 -20.95 -29.85 -12.79
CA ILE A 125 -21.39 -31.21 -12.48
C ILE A 125 -22.92 -31.32 -12.62
N ASN A 126 -23.67 -30.36 -12.07
CA ASN A 126 -25.12 -30.33 -12.16
C ASN A 126 -25.63 -30.09 -13.58
N LYS A 127 -24.90 -29.31 -14.39
CA LYS A 127 -25.20 -29.14 -15.83
C LYS A 127 -24.98 -30.44 -16.59
N ALA A 128 -23.84 -31.10 -16.40
CA ALA A 128 -23.53 -32.39 -17.02
C ALA A 128 -24.55 -33.48 -16.63
N LYS A 129 -24.94 -33.54 -15.34
CA LYS A 129 -26.01 -34.44 -14.88
C LYS A 129 -27.34 -34.17 -15.58
N ARG A 130 -27.76 -32.91 -15.65
CA ARG A 130 -28.99 -32.52 -16.34
C ARG A 130 -28.96 -32.86 -17.83
N ASP A 131 -27.82 -32.67 -18.50
CA ASP A 131 -27.68 -33.01 -19.92
C ASP A 131 -27.77 -34.53 -20.13
N VAL A 132 -27.17 -35.35 -19.26
CA VAL A 132 -27.31 -36.82 -19.27
C VAL A 132 -28.75 -37.25 -18.97
N ASP A 133 -29.42 -36.62 -18.01
CA ASP A 133 -30.81 -36.90 -17.68
C ASP A 133 -31.74 -36.57 -18.85
N ILE A 134 -31.49 -35.46 -19.57
CA ILE A 134 -32.22 -35.10 -20.80
C ILE A 134 -31.96 -36.10 -21.92
N GLU A 135 -30.74 -36.63 -22.05
CA GLU A 135 -30.44 -37.67 -23.03
C GLU A 135 -31.16 -39.00 -22.74
N ASN A 136 -31.34 -39.34 -21.46
CA ASN A 136 -32.00 -40.56 -20.98
C ASN A 136 -33.54 -40.51 -21.02
N ILE A 137 -34.16 -39.38 -21.35
CA ILE A 137 -35.63 -39.30 -21.55
C ILE A 137 -36.02 -40.16 -22.76
N GLN A 138 -36.83 -41.20 -22.51
CA GLN A 138 -37.28 -42.19 -23.50
C GLN A 138 -38.29 -41.64 -24.52
N ASP A 139 -38.95 -40.52 -24.22
CA ASP A 139 -40.00 -39.92 -25.05
C ASP A 139 -39.47 -38.72 -25.87
N GLU A 140 -39.25 -38.96 -27.17
CA GLU A 140 -38.59 -38.03 -28.09
C GLU A 140 -39.33 -36.69 -28.22
N LYS A 141 -40.67 -36.68 -28.10
CA LYS A 141 -41.48 -35.45 -28.19
C LYS A 141 -41.32 -34.57 -26.96
N VAL A 142 -41.16 -35.17 -25.78
CA VAL A 142 -40.94 -34.43 -24.52
C VAL A 142 -39.52 -33.86 -24.50
N LYS A 143 -38.55 -34.62 -25.03
CA LYS A 143 -37.14 -34.21 -25.17
C LYS A 143 -36.96 -33.01 -26.10
N GLU A 144 -37.58 -33.04 -27.28
CA GLU A 144 -37.55 -31.93 -28.25
C GLU A 144 -38.19 -30.65 -27.68
N LYS A 145 -39.36 -30.78 -27.03
CA LYS A 145 -40.05 -29.64 -26.41
C LYS A 145 -39.20 -29.02 -25.29
N LEU A 146 -38.62 -29.85 -24.42
CA LEU A 146 -37.78 -29.38 -23.33
C LEU A 146 -36.49 -28.70 -23.83
N LYS A 147 -35.86 -29.22 -24.90
CA LYS A 147 -34.71 -28.57 -25.55
C LYS A 147 -35.09 -27.22 -26.15
N SER A 148 -36.26 -27.11 -26.78
CA SER A 148 -36.76 -25.85 -27.33
C SER A 148 -37.00 -24.81 -26.23
N ASP A 149 -37.73 -25.18 -25.17
CA ASP A 149 -38.06 -24.28 -24.06
C ASP A 149 -36.79 -23.79 -23.33
N ILE A 150 -35.77 -24.66 -23.18
CA ILE A 150 -34.46 -24.27 -22.62
C ILE A 150 -33.71 -23.31 -23.56
N LYS A 151 -33.78 -23.52 -24.87
CA LYS A 151 -33.10 -22.66 -25.85
C LYS A 151 -33.74 -21.28 -25.92
N GLU A 152 -35.08 -21.21 -25.82
CA GLU A 152 -35.82 -19.95 -25.77
C GLU A 152 -35.48 -19.17 -24.50
N LYS A 153 -35.52 -19.81 -23.32
CA LYS A 153 -35.09 -19.15 -22.08
C LYS A 153 -33.65 -18.65 -22.13
N ARG A 154 -32.71 -19.42 -22.69
CA ARG A 154 -31.31 -18.98 -22.85
C ARG A 154 -31.20 -17.73 -23.72
N LYS A 155 -32.04 -17.61 -24.76
CA LYS A 155 -32.08 -16.45 -25.65
C LYS A 155 -32.65 -15.22 -24.94
N ASP A 156 -33.69 -15.39 -24.12
CA ASP A 156 -34.27 -14.29 -23.32
C ASP A 156 -33.26 -13.73 -22.31
N TYR A 157 -32.49 -14.59 -21.64
CA TYR A 157 -31.41 -14.15 -20.73
C TYR A 157 -30.31 -13.38 -21.46
N GLU A 158 -29.95 -13.79 -22.67
CA GLU A 158 -28.93 -13.12 -23.48
C GLU A 158 -29.39 -11.73 -23.95
N LEU A 159 -30.68 -11.59 -24.28
CA LEU A 159 -31.29 -10.32 -24.65
C LEU A 159 -31.31 -9.33 -23.47
N ASP A 160 -31.75 -9.78 -22.29
CA ASP A 160 -31.79 -8.94 -21.07
C ASP A 160 -30.37 -8.46 -20.67
N SER A 161 -29.38 -9.35 -20.76
CA SER A 161 -27.98 -9.01 -20.45
C SER A 161 -27.41 -7.97 -21.42
N ARG A 162 -27.73 -8.06 -22.71
CA ARG A 162 -27.28 -7.07 -23.71
C ARG A 162 -27.98 -5.72 -23.55
N GLU A 163 -29.26 -5.69 -23.22
CA GLU A 163 -29.95 -4.44 -22.90
C GLU A 163 -29.34 -3.75 -21.68
N LEU A 164 -28.99 -4.52 -20.65
CA LEU A 164 -28.29 -4.02 -19.48
C LEU A 164 -26.91 -3.44 -19.84
N LEU A 165 -26.11 -4.14 -20.65
CA LEU A 165 -24.81 -3.63 -21.12
C LEU A 165 -24.94 -2.28 -21.82
N ASN A 166 -25.89 -2.17 -22.74
CA ASN A 166 -26.12 -0.93 -23.50
C ASN A 166 -26.61 0.24 -22.62
N SER A 167 -27.13 -0.05 -21.43
CA SER A 167 -27.58 0.95 -20.46
C SER A 167 -26.48 1.46 -19.54
N LEU A 168 -25.28 0.86 -19.55
CA LEU A 168 -24.17 1.25 -18.69
C LEU A 168 -23.46 2.51 -19.20
N THR A 169 -23.05 3.35 -18.26
CA THR A 169 -22.20 4.51 -18.52
C THR A 169 -20.73 4.10 -18.63
N GLU A 170 -19.90 4.97 -19.22
CA GLU A 170 -18.45 4.72 -19.36
C GLU A 170 -17.75 4.49 -18.00
N ALA A 171 -18.24 5.15 -16.94
CA ALA A 171 -17.69 4.99 -15.60
C ALA A 171 -18.03 3.61 -14.99
N GLU A 172 -19.26 3.13 -15.19
CA GLU A 172 -19.68 1.79 -14.76
C GLU A 172 -18.94 0.69 -15.52
N LEU A 173 -18.78 0.86 -16.85
CA LEU A 173 -18.00 -0.06 -17.68
C LEU A 173 -16.55 -0.13 -17.23
N ASN A 174 -15.92 0.99 -16.91
CA ASN A 174 -14.55 1.02 -16.41
C ASN A 174 -14.38 0.22 -15.11
N ILE A 175 -15.35 0.30 -14.19
CA ILE A 175 -15.35 -0.52 -12.96
C ILE A 175 -15.39 -2.01 -13.32
N LEU A 176 -16.33 -2.41 -14.18
CA LEU A 176 -16.49 -3.81 -14.59
C LEU A 176 -15.27 -4.33 -15.36
N GLU A 177 -14.69 -3.53 -16.25
CA GLU A 177 -13.46 -3.85 -16.97
C GLU A 177 -12.28 -4.02 -16.01
N THR A 178 -12.16 -3.14 -15.01
CA THR A 178 -11.12 -3.26 -13.99
C THR A 178 -11.30 -4.52 -13.16
N ILE A 179 -12.54 -4.88 -12.83
CA ILE A 179 -12.87 -6.16 -12.16
C ILE A 179 -12.46 -7.35 -13.04
N ILE A 180 -12.73 -7.30 -14.35
CA ILE A 180 -12.34 -8.35 -15.31
C ILE A 180 -10.82 -8.50 -15.36
N GLN A 181 -10.10 -7.39 -15.52
CA GLN A 181 -8.63 -7.39 -15.62
C GLN A 181 -7.94 -7.89 -14.35
N ARG A 182 -8.56 -7.63 -13.19
CA ARG A 182 -8.01 -7.97 -11.87
C ARG A 182 -8.57 -9.27 -11.30
N GLU A 183 -9.52 -9.89 -11.98
CA GLU A 183 -10.21 -11.10 -11.53
C GLU A 183 -10.74 -10.97 -10.09
N SER A 184 -11.26 -9.79 -9.75
CA SER A 184 -11.66 -9.41 -8.39
C SER A 184 -13.05 -8.80 -8.40
N GLY A 185 -14.07 -9.59 -8.04
CA GLY A 185 -15.46 -9.12 -7.94
C GLY A 185 -15.76 -8.22 -6.74
N THR A 186 -14.73 -7.77 -6.01
CA THR A 186 -14.86 -6.94 -4.81
C THR A 186 -14.24 -5.57 -5.04
N VAL A 187 -15.01 -4.54 -4.71
CA VAL A 187 -14.62 -3.14 -4.64
C VAL A 187 -14.56 -2.73 -3.17
N THR A 188 -13.45 -2.14 -2.72
CA THR A 188 -13.27 -1.67 -1.33
C THR A 188 -13.22 -0.15 -1.29
N ASP A 189 -13.93 0.45 -0.34
CA ASP A 189 -13.96 1.88 -0.07
C ASP A 189 -13.26 2.23 1.25
N ASP A 190 -12.24 3.09 1.17
CA ASP A 190 -11.53 3.63 2.33
C ASP A 190 -11.89 5.09 2.67
N TYR A 191 -13.05 5.56 2.18
CA TYR A 191 -13.59 6.93 2.26
C TYR A 191 -12.72 8.01 1.60
N LYS A 192 -11.67 7.60 0.89
CA LYS A 192 -10.78 8.51 0.14
C LYS A 192 -10.58 8.03 -1.29
N THR A 193 -10.59 6.72 -1.48
CA THR A 193 -10.36 6.04 -2.74
C THR A 193 -11.15 4.73 -2.76
N PHE A 194 -11.70 4.40 -3.92
CA PHE A 194 -12.16 3.05 -4.18
C PHE A 194 -11.04 2.23 -4.78
N LYS A 195 -10.91 0.98 -4.36
CA LYS A 195 -9.89 0.05 -4.84
C LYS A 195 -10.49 -1.27 -5.31
N ILE A 196 -9.89 -1.82 -6.35
CA ILE A 196 -10.12 -3.20 -6.84
C ILE A 196 -8.75 -3.88 -6.80
N ALA A 197 -8.63 -4.98 -6.05
CA ALA A 197 -7.37 -5.71 -5.89
C ALA A 197 -6.14 -4.80 -5.60
N GLU A 198 -6.30 -3.86 -4.66
CA GLU A 198 -5.29 -2.88 -4.22
C GLU A 198 -5.00 -1.68 -5.15
N GLU A 199 -5.54 -1.64 -6.36
CA GLU A 199 -5.41 -0.49 -7.26
C GLU A 199 -6.60 0.47 -7.17
N THR A 200 -6.29 1.76 -7.15
CA THR A 200 -7.30 2.82 -7.20
C THR A 200 -7.84 2.95 -8.62
N PHE A 201 -9.16 2.91 -8.78
CA PHE A 201 -9.83 3.08 -10.07
C PHE A 201 -10.58 4.43 -10.16
N GLY A 202 -10.85 4.88 -11.39
CA GLY A 202 -11.55 6.13 -11.68
C GLY A 202 -10.78 7.04 -12.65
N LYS A 203 -11.49 7.98 -13.28
CA LYS A 203 -10.90 9.03 -14.15
C LYS A 203 -11.23 10.42 -13.59
N GLY A 204 -10.23 11.23 -13.27
CA GLY A 204 -10.39 12.56 -12.68
C GLY A 204 -9.05 13.28 -12.51
N ASN A 205 -9.09 14.61 -12.43
CA ASN A 205 -7.89 15.46 -12.31
C ASN A 205 -7.46 15.66 -10.85
N SER A 206 -8.34 15.35 -9.90
CA SER A 206 -8.07 15.39 -8.46
C SER A 206 -8.54 14.11 -7.77
N ARG A 207 -8.02 13.84 -6.57
CA ARG A 207 -8.40 12.68 -5.76
C ARG A 207 -9.89 12.71 -5.38
N ASP A 208 -10.43 13.89 -5.11
CA ASP A 208 -11.83 14.07 -4.75
C ASP A 208 -12.77 13.85 -5.96
N GLU A 209 -12.35 14.27 -7.15
CA GLU A 209 -13.10 14.03 -8.39
C GLU A 209 -13.12 12.54 -8.76
N LEU A 210 -11.97 11.86 -8.60
CA LEU A 210 -11.86 10.41 -8.78
C LEU A 210 -12.82 9.67 -7.87
N TYR A 211 -12.81 10.01 -6.58
CA TYR A 211 -13.67 9.40 -5.57
C TYR A 211 -15.16 9.63 -5.87
N ALA A 212 -15.57 10.88 -6.13
CA ALA A 212 -16.97 11.21 -6.39
C ALA A 212 -17.53 10.50 -7.63
N ARG A 213 -16.74 10.39 -8.70
CA ARG A 213 -17.15 9.67 -9.92
C ARG A 213 -17.23 8.16 -9.71
N ALA A 214 -16.25 7.59 -9.01
CA ALA A 214 -16.25 6.17 -8.67
C ALA A 214 -17.44 5.82 -7.76
N GLN A 215 -17.74 6.66 -6.77
CA GLN A 215 -18.89 6.50 -5.89
C GLN A 215 -20.20 6.53 -6.68
N SER A 216 -20.39 7.54 -7.53
CA SER A 216 -21.61 7.66 -8.34
C SER A 216 -21.82 6.48 -9.28
N ALA A 217 -20.75 5.95 -9.88
CA ALA A 217 -20.85 4.78 -10.75
C ALA A 217 -21.17 3.51 -9.94
N LEU A 218 -20.60 3.37 -8.74
CA LEU A 218 -20.89 2.26 -7.85
C LEU A 218 -22.35 2.27 -7.37
N ASP A 219 -22.88 3.44 -7.00
CA ASP A 219 -24.28 3.60 -6.60
C ASP A 219 -25.24 3.20 -7.74
N LEU A 220 -24.89 3.51 -9.00
CA LEU A 220 -25.66 3.10 -10.16
C LEU A 220 -25.61 1.58 -10.38
N LEU A 221 -24.44 0.95 -10.22
CA LEU A 221 -24.30 -0.51 -10.30
C LEU A 221 -25.13 -1.23 -9.23
N ILE A 222 -25.18 -0.68 -8.01
CA ILE A 222 -26.03 -1.19 -6.93
C ILE A 222 -27.50 -1.01 -7.29
N THR A 223 -27.89 0.16 -7.78
CA THR A 223 -29.28 0.45 -8.18
C THR A 223 -29.76 -0.46 -9.31
N LYS A 224 -28.87 -0.82 -10.25
CA LYS A 224 -29.13 -1.78 -11.33
C LYS A 224 -29.15 -3.24 -10.86
N GLY A 225 -28.84 -3.49 -9.58
CA GLY A 225 -28.82 -4.81 -8.97
C GLY A 225 -27.67 -5.67 -9.48
N LEU A 226 -26.52 -5.06 -9.83
CA LEU A 226 -25.32 -5.77 -10.28
C LEU A 226 -24.31 -5.97 -9.15
N MET A 227 -24.38 -5.13 -8.11
CA MET A 227 -23.51 -5.20 -6.94
C MET A 227 -24.31 -5.06 -5.66
N ASP A 228 -23.86 -5.74 -4.62
CA ASP A 228 -24.40 -5.66 -3.26
C ASP A 228 -23.32 -5.19 -2.29
N GLN A 229 -23.72 -4.45 -1.27
CA GLN A 229 -22.83 -4.10 -0.17
C GLN A 229 -22.66 -5.33 0.74
N SER A 230 -21.42 -5.81 0.86
CA SER A 230 -21.05 -7.04 1.57
C SER A 230 -20.63 -6.77 3.03
N SER A 231 -20.10 -5.59 3.32
CA SER A 231 -19.65 -5.21 4.67
C SER A 231 -19.86 -3.72 4.96
N ASP A 232 -20.45 -3.41 6.11
CA ASP A 232 -20.49 -2.06 6.70
C ASP A 232 -19.24 -1.73 7.51
N THR A 233 -18.35 -2.70 7.72
CA THR A 233 -17.13 -2.51 8.52
C THR A 233 -16.04 -1.96 7.64
N PHE A 234 -15.36 -0.89 8.09
CA PHE A 234 -14.27 -0.25 7.35
C PHE A 234 -13.10 -1.22 7.04
N PRO A 235 -12.56 -1.23 5.81
CA PRO A 235 -13.08 -0.53 4.62
C PRO A 235 -14.38 -1.16 4.10
N VAL A 236 -15.33 -0.34 3.66
CA VAL A 236 -16.64 -0.82 3.17
C VAL A 236 -16.42 -1.67 1.92
N GLU A 237 -17.01 -2.87 1.88
CA GLU A 237 -16.82 -3.81 0.77
C GLU A 237 -18.10 -3.94 -0.05
N PHE A 238 -17.98 -3.82 -1.37
CA PHE A 238 -19.04 -4.05 -2.35
C PHE A 238 -18.67 -5.23 -3.23
N LYS A 239 -19.60 -6.15 -3.47
CA LYS A 239 -19.35 -7.39 -4.19
C LYS A 239 -20.31 -7.54 -5.36
N LEU A 240 -19.82 -8.00 -6.50
CA LEU A 240 -20.68 -8.42 -7.62
C LEU A 240 -21.58 -9.57 -7.19
N ASN A 241 -22.86 -9.43 -7.51
CA ASN A 241 -23.84 -10.50 -7.33
C ASN A 241 -23.97 -11.35 -8.60
N GLY A 242 -24.83 -12.37 -8.58
CA GLY A 242 -24.98 -13.29 -9.72
C GLY A 242 -25.27 -12.59 -11.04
N LYS A 243 -26.15 -11.57 -11.02
CA LYS A 243 -26.50 -10.77 -12.21
C LYS A 243 -25.33 -9.94 -12.73
N GLY A 244 -24.49 -9.43 -11.82
CA GLY A 244 -23.25 -8.75 -12.16
C GLY A 244 -22.22 -9.66 -12.85
N TRP A 245 -22.12 -10.92 -12.41
CA TRP A 245 -21.24 -11.91 -13.04
C TRP A 245 -21.73 -12.36 -14.43
N ASP A 246 -23.04 -12.56 -14.61
CA ASP A 246 -23.63 -12.87 -15.92
C ASP A 246 -23.32 -11.75 -16.95
N LEU A 247 -23.35 -10.50 -16.49
CA LEU A 247 -23.01 -9.34 -17.31
C LEU A 247 -21.52 -9.33 -17.67
N ILE A 248 -20.64 -9.64 -16.73
CA ILE A 248 -19.19 -9.78 -16.96
C ILE A 248 -18.90 -10.85 -18.02
N ASP A 249 -19.59 -12.00 -17.97
CA ASP A 249 -19.38 -13.05 -18.94
C ASP A 249 -19.82 -12.63 -20.34
N THR A 250 -20.86 -11.80 -20.44
CA THR A 250 -21.26 -11.18 -21.71
C THR A 250 -20.18 -10.23 -22.25
N ILE A 251 -19.57 -9.39 -21.39
CA ILE A 251 -18.46 -8.49 -21.76
C ILE A 251 -17.25 -9.30 -22.24
N ARG A 252 -16.89 -10.38 -21.53
CA ARG A 252 -15.79 -11.27 -21.92
C ARG A 252 -16.03 -11.91 -23.28
N ALA A 253 -17.27 -12.32 -23.58
CA ALA A 253 -17.63 -12.89 -24.86
C ALA A 253 -17.47 -11.88 -26.01
N ASP A 254 -17.89 -10.62 -25.81
CA ASP A 254 -17.72 -9.54 -26.79
C ASP A 254 -16.23 -9.24 -27.05
N HIS A 255 -15.42 -9.17 -25.99
CA HIS A 255 -13.97 -8.95 -26.12
C HIS A 255 -13.27 -10.09 -26.88
N LYS A 256 -13.70 -11.33 -26.66
CA LYS A 256 -13.17 -12.50 -27.37
C LYS A 256 -13.53 -12.46 -28.86
N ASN A 257 -14.80 -12.21 -29.17
CA ASN A 257 -15.26 -12.08 -30.56
C ASN A 257 -14.51 -10.96 -31.29
N GLN A 258 -14.30 -9.81 -30.66
CA GLN A 258 -13.59 -8.68 -31.25
C GLN A 258 -12.10 -8.98 -31.52
N LYS A 259 -11.46 -9.80 -30.69
CA LYS A 259 -10.09 -10.30 -30.91
C LYS A 259 -10.01 -11.26 -32.11
N ASP A 260 -10.96 -12.17 -32.22
CA ASP A 260 -11.01 -13.16 -33.31
C ASP A 260 -11.25 -12.50 -34.68
N TYR A 261 -11.99 -11.38 -34.74
CA TYR A 261 -12.13 -10.58 -35.97
C TYR A 261 -10.83 -9.87 -36.39
N LEU A 262 -9.99 -9.45 -35.44
CA LEU A 262 -8.74 -8.75 -35.73
C LEU A 262 -7.60 -9.70 -36.13
N GLU A 263 -7.67 -10.98 -35.73
CA GLU A 263 -6.69 -12.01 -36.12
C GLU A 263 -7.01 -12.67 -37.47
N HIS A 264 -8.23 -12.54 -37.99
CA HIS A 264 -8.63 -13.08 -39.30
C HIS A 264 -8.46 -12.11 -40.49
N ASP A 265 -8.16 -10.83 -40.23
CA ASP A 265 -7.91 -9.80 -41.25
C ASP A 265 -6.41 -9.58 -41.56
N PHE A 266 -5.52 -10.50 -41.14
CA PHE A 266 -4.09 -10.51 -41.48
C PHE A 266 -3.66 -11.75 -42.28
#